data_AF-A0A960XVH9-F1
#
_entry.id   AF-A0A960XVH9-F1
#
_cell.length_a   1.000
_cell.length_b   1.000
_cell.length_c   1.000
_cell.angle_alpha   90.00
_cell.angle_beta   90.00
_cell.angle_gamma   90.00
#
_symmetry.space_group_name_H-M   'P 1'
#
loop_
_entity.id
_entity.type
_entity.pdbx_description
1 polymer ?
#
loop_
_entity_poly.entity_id
_entity_poly.type
_entity_poly.pdbx_seq_one_letter_code
_entity_poly.pdbx_strand_id
1 'polypeptide(L)'
;LAAVLKRRLVLSAIIPAFDSYYAALDQALFEESRLLKDEASAGKLDSEAGRATVEFWLEERRHETQMLKFLVYRVREFFLRNDPNPYVHTRMGWHDRPLGPEPKQTAPLSRLRRSLRRLDGLFHRLSEAVHEFERSKSDAKWQRNILVVGELYEGINELSQLESKEEALQHVDELMSCWRQIDEVCSFHSEDVSYDEFLLRKALLNDRFFVLVKHQAFQDMYRMHIAIRGPFREQSQREKITRIQAVLRQWRNSAEQVGEVLTESNAFLDGLWRTSESSDTAEFEEARRQFLEFLNSYHRFELFAQRIVVPRSIDRQWTEVNQRIHDLDHRFFLIEQQSLLALRVG
;
A
#
# COMPACT_ATOMS: atom_id res chain seq x y z
N LEU A 1 -33.10 -9.60 15.29
CA LEU A 1 -32.11 -10.65 14.94
C LEU A 1 -32.12 -11.06 13.45
N ALA A 2 -33.25 -11.45 12.86
CA ALA A 2 -33.32 -11.91 11.45
C ALA A 2 -32.84 -10.87 10.41
N ALA A 3 -33.10 -9.58 10.61
CA ALA A 3 -32.59 -8.50 9.75
C ALA A 3 -31.07 -8.26 9.91
N VAL A 4 -30.52 -8.51 11.10
CA VAL A 4 -29.07 -8.41 11.39
C VAL A 4 -28.33 -9.61 10.81
N LEU A 5 -28.94 -10.80 10.86
CA LEU A 5 -28.42 -12.02 10.22
C LEU A 5 -28.49 -11.95 8.69
N LYS A 6 -29.57 -11.43 8.09
CA LYS A 6 -29.64 -11.14 6.64
C LYS A 6 -28.60 -10.10 6.20
N ARG A 7 -28.32 -9.08 7.01
CA ARG A 7 -27.27 -8.07 6.72
C ARG A 7 -25.86 -8.66 6.77
N ARG A 8 -25.51 -9.45 7.80
CA ARG A 8 -24.17 -10.06 7.91
C ARG A 8 -23.87 -11.09 6.81
N LEU A 9 -24.84 -11.94 6.45
CA LEU A 9 -24.69 -12.99 5.42
C LEU A 9 -24.50 -12.44 4.00
N VAL A 10 -25.13 -11.31 3.66
CA VAL A 10 -24.96 -10.67 2.34
C VAL A 10 -23.61 -9.93 2.26
N LEU A 11 -23.12 -9.38 3.36
CA LEU A 11 -21.91 -8.54 3.39
C LEU A 11 -20.60 -9.33 3.35
N SER A 12 -20.55 -10.52 3.99
CA SER A 12 -19.38 -11.42 3.87
C SER A 12 -19.20 -11.97 2.45
N ALA A 13 -20.25 -11.95 1.62
CA ALA A 13 -20.21 -12.38 0.22
C ALA A 13 -19.85 -11.24 -0.76
N ILE A 14 -20.15 -9.98 -0.41
CA ILE A 14 -19.92 -8.82 -1.30
C ILE A 14 -18.43 -8.53 -1.49
N ILE A 15 -17.61 -8.57 -0.44
CA ILE A 15 -16.18 -8.28 -0.56
C ILE A 15 -15.49 -9.31 -1.48
N PRO A 16 -15.66 -10.64 -1.29
CA PRO A 16 -15.15 -11.63 -2.23
C PRO A 16 -15.66 -11.48 -3.67
N ALA A 17 -16.91 -11.06 -3.86
CA ALA A 17 -17.46 -10.80 -5.19
C ALA A 17 -16.77 -9.60 -5.86
N PHE A 18 -16.53 -8.52 -5.11
CA PHE A 18 -15.79 -7.37 -5.61
C PHE A 18 -14.33 -7.68 -5.90
N ASP A 19 -13.66 -8.45 -5.05
CA ASP A 19 -12.28 -8.89 -5.27
C ASP A 19 -12.18 -9.79 -6.52
N SER A 20 -13.13 -10.71 -6.70
CA SER A 20 -13.22 -11.55 -7.91
C SER A 20 -13.43 -10.72 -9.17
N TYR A 21 -14.33 -9.73 -9.13
CA TYR A 21 -14.60 -8.89 -10.29
C TYR A 21 -13.42 -7.94 -10.61
N TYR A 22 -12.76 -7.42 -9.59
CA TYR A 22 -11.50 -6.70 -9.75
C TYR A 22 -10.42 -7.58 -10.40
N ALA A 23 -10.27 -8.84 -9.95
CA ALA A 23 -9.30 -9.76 -10.54
C ALA A 23 -9.59 -10.05 -12.02
N ALA A 24 -10.88 -10.18 -12.39
CA ALA A 24 -11.29 -10.34 -13.78
C ALA A 24 -10.94 -9.11 -14.64
N LEU A 25 -11.17 -7.89 -14.13
CA LEU A 25 -10.80 -6.65 -14.82
C LEU A 25 -9.29 -6.47 -14.95
N ASP A 26 -8.54 -6.79 -13.89
CA ASP A 26 -7.07 -6.74 -13.87
C ASP A 26 -6.49 -7.74 -14.88
N GLN A 27 -7.03 -8.97 -14.94
CA GLN A 27 -6.66 -9.99 -15.92
C GLN A 27 -7.00 -9.55 -17.36
N ALA A 28 -8.20 -9.03 -17.60
CA ALA A 28 -8.63 -8.59 -18.91
C ALA A 28 -7.69 -7.50 -19.49
N LEU A 29 -7.26 -6.55 -18.65
CA LEU A 29 -6.27 -5.54 -19.05
C LEU A 29 -4.97 -6.18 -19.56
N PHE A 30 -4.41 -7.13 -18.81
CA PHE A 30 -3.13 -7.75 -19.18
C PHE A 30 -3.25 -8.68 -20.38
N GLU A 31 -4.37 -9.39 -20.50
CA GLU A 31 -4.67 -10.22 -21.68
C GLU A 31 -4.74 -9.36 -22.94
N GLU A 32 -5.48 -8.25 -22.90
CA GLU A 32 -5.57 -7.34 -24.04
C GLU A 32 -4.21 -6.69 -24.36
N SER A 33 -3.52 -6.19 -23.34
CA SER A 33 -2.17 -5.62 -23.50
C SER A 33 -1.18 -6.62 -24.11
N ARG A 34 -1.32 -7.92 -23.79
CA ARG A 34 -0.53 -9.00 -24.40
C ARG A 34 -0.93 -9.23 -25.86
N LEU A 35 -2.23 -9.27 -26.15
CA LEU A 35 -2.74 -9.45 -27.51
C LEU A 35 -2.29 -8.32 -28.43
N LEU A 36 -2.30 -7.07 -27.97
CA LEU A 36 -1.86 -5.92 -28.78
C LEU A 36 -0.37 -5.95 -29.17
N LYS A 37 0.44 -6.78 -28.48
CA LYS A 37 1.87 -6.98 -28.77
C LYS A 37 2.15 -8.20 -29.63
N ASP A 38 1.17 -9.07 -29.82
CA ASP A 38 1.32 -10.27 -30.64
C ASP A 38 1.33 -9.88 -32.12
N GLU A 39 2.30 -10.37 -32.90
CA GLU A 39 2.48 -10.02 -34.32
C GLU A 39 1.20 -10.28 -35.14
N ALA A 40 0.44 -11.32 -34.78
CA ALA A 40 -0.84 -11.66 -35.42
C ALA A 40 -1.96 -10.63 -35.17
N SER A 41 -1.85 -9.85 -34.09
CA SER A 41 -2.86 -8.88 -33.64
C SER A 41 -2.38 -7.43 -33.76
N ALA A 42 -1.08 -7.19 -33.95
CA ALA A 42 -0.50 -5.86 -34.16
C ALA A 42 -1.14 -5.12 -35.35
N GLY A 43 -1.52 -5.85 -36.40
CA GLY A 43 -2.23 -5.30 -37.56
C GLY A 43 -3.62 -4.71 -37.24
N LYS A 44 -4.21 -5.00 -36.07
CA LYS A 44 -5.47 -4.36 -35.65
C LYS A 44 -5.30 -2.86 -35.46
N LEU A 45 -4.19 -2.43 -34.88
CA LEU A 45 -3.91 -1.01 -34.61
C LEU A 45 -3.50 -0.23 -35.86
N ASP A 46 -3.12 -0.92 -36.94
CA ASP A 46 -2.78 -0.29 -38.22
C ASP A 46 -4.00 0.23 -38.98
N SER A 47 -5.18 -0.32 -38.68
CA SER A 47 -6.45 0.13 -39.25
C SER A 47 -7.18 1.07 -38.30
N GLU A 48 -7.82 2.11 -38.83
CA GLU A 48 -8.67 3.03 -38.03
C GLU A 48 -9.84 2.28 -37.38
N ALA A 49 -10.47 1.33 -38.10
CA ALA A 49 -11.54 0.50 -37.57
C ALA A 49 -11.09 -0.41 -36.42
N GLY A 50 -9.90 -0.99 -36.51
CA GLY A 50 -9.35 -1.83 -35.44
C GLY A 50 -8.94 -1.00 -34.22
N ARG A 51 -8.39 0.21 -34.41
CA ARG A 51 -8.15 1.16 -33.31
C ARG A 51 -9.45 1.56 -32.60
N ALA A 52 -10.48 1.93 -33.35
CA ALA A 52 -11.78 2.29 -32.78
C ALA A 52 -12.40 1.12 -31.98
N THR A 53 -12.16 -0.13 -32.40
CA THR A 53 -12.62 -1.32 -31.67
C THR A 53 -11.90 -1.47 -30.33
N VAL A 54 -10.58 -1.27 -30.31
CA VAL A 54 -9.78 -1.34 -29.07
C VAL A 54 -10.12 -0.18 -28.13
N GLU A 55 -10.28 1.04 -28.66
CA GLU A 55 -10.70 2.21 -27.88
C GLU A 55 -12.06 2.00 -27.23
N PHE A 56 -13.05 1.51 -27.99
CA PHE A 56 -14.38 1.18 -27.46
C PHE A 56 -14.29 0.16 -26.31
N TRP A 57 -13.52 -0.91 -26.49
CA TRP A 57 -13.29 -1.91 -25.45
C TRP A 57 -12.65 -1.30 -24.19
N LEU A 58 -11.65 -0.43 -24.36
CA LEU A 58 -10.99 0.26 -23.24
C LEU A 58 -11.95 1.19 -22.49
N GLU A 59 -12.82 1.90 -23.21
CA GLU A 59 -13.85 2.75 -22.62
C GLU A 59 -14.86 1.93 -21.81
N GLU A 60 -15.35 0.80 -22.35
CA GLU A 60 -16.24 -0.10 -21.61
C GLU A 60 -15.59 -0.63 -20.32
N ARG A 61 -14.35 -1.11 -20.39
CA ARG A 61 -13.65 -1.63 -19.20
C ARG A 61 -13.34 -0.54 -18.17
N ARG A 62 -13.06 0.67 -18.63
CA ARG A 62 -12.90 1.83 -17.74
C ARG A 62 -14.22 2.20 -17.08
N HIS A 63 -15.34 2.16 -17.82
CA HIS A 63 -16.67 2.37 -17.24
C HIS A 63 -17.00 1.31 -16.19
N GLU A 64 -16.75 0.03 -16.46
CA GLU A 64 -16.91 -1.06 -15.49
C GLU A 64 -16.06 -0.83 -14.22
N THR A 65 -14.80 -0.40 -14.40
CA THR A 65 -13.90 -0.07 -13.28
C THR A 65 -14.44 1.08 -12.44
N GLN A 66 -14.98 2.13 -13.08
CA GLN A 66 -15.59 3.27 -12.39
C GLN A 66 -16.88 2.88 -11.66
N MET A 67 -17.70 2.02 -12.26
CA MET A 67 -18.90 1.47 -11.64
C MET A 67 -18.56 0.64 -10.40
N LEU A 68 -17.57 -0.26 -10.48
CA LEU A 68 -17.09 -1.02 -9.32
C LEU A 68 -16.53 -0.09 -8.24
N LYS A 69 -15.74 0.93 -8.61
CA LYS A 69 -15.22 1.96 -7.68
C LYS A 69 -16.35 2.71 -6.97
N PHE A 70 -17.42 3.06 -7.68
CA PHE A 70 -18.62 3.68 -7.11
C PHE A 70 -19.34 2.73 -6.14
N LEU A 71 -19.54 1.47 -6.52
CA LEU A 71 -20.18 0.46 -5.67
C LEU A 71 -19.37 0.21 -4.38
N VAL A 72 -18.05 0.05 -4.48
CA VAL A 72 -17.15 -0.07 -3.32
C VAL A 72 -17.26 1.15 -2.41
N TYR A 73 -17.31 2.35 -2.98
CA TYR A 73 -17.52 3.58 -2.22
C TYR A 73 -18.87 3.57 -1.49
N ARG A 74 -19.96 3.21 -2.16
CA ARG A 74 -21.31 3.16 -1.57
C ARG A 74 -21.42 2.13 -0.46
N VAL A 75 -20.84 0.95 -0.65
CA VAL A 75 -20.82 -0.09 0.38
C VAL A 75 -19.99 0.38 1.59
N ARG A 76 -18.84 1.01 1.38
CA ARG A 76 -18.04 1.60 2.46
C ARG A 76 -18.81 2.71 3.18
N GLU A 77 -19.44 3.62 2.46
CA GLU A 77 -20.26 4.71 3.02
C GLU A 77 -21.40 4.14 3.87
N PHE A 78 -22.06 3.09 3.40
CA PHE A 78 -23.08 2.36 4.16
C PHE A 78 -22.52 1.83 5.48
N PHE A 79 -21.34 1.21 5.48
CA PHE A 79 -20.71 0.73 6.71
C PHE A 79 -20.40 1.86 7.68
N LEU A 80 -19.84 2.97 7.21
CA LEU A 80 -19.50 4.10 8.07
C LEU A 80 -20.74 4.73 8.71
N ARG A 81 -21.83 4.87 7.95
CA ARG A 81 -23.09 5.46 8.44
C ARG A 81 -23.84 4.58 9.42
N ASN A 82 -23.71 3.26 9.28
CA ASN A 82 -24.40 2.29 10.14
C ASN A 82 -23.49 1.75 11.25
N ASP A 83 -22.30 2.32 11.43
CA ASP A 83 -21.41 1.92 12.51
C ASP A 83 -22.01 2.33 13.86
N PRO A 84 -22.00 1.45 14.87
CA PRO A 84 -22.51 1.77 16.20
C PRO A 84 -21.72 2.88 16.90
N ASN A 85 -20.49 3.16 16.47
CA ASN A 85 -19.69 4.25 17.01
C ASN A 85 -20.10 5.60 16.38
N PRO A 86 -20.63 6.56 17.16
CA PRO A 86 -21.10 7.85 16.63
C PRO A 86 -19.98 8.69 16.02
N TYR A 87 -18.73 8.50 16.44
CA TYR A 87 -17.58 9.25 15.95
C TYR A 87 -17.14 8.83 14.53
N VAL A 88 -17.60 7.67 14.03
CA VAL A 88 -17.26 7.15 12.70
C VAL A 88 -17.99 7.89 11.58
N HIS A 89 -19.22 8.35 11.83
CA HIS A 89 -20.03 9.08 10.85
C HIS A 89 -20.12 10.59 11.10
N THR A 90 -19.71 11.05 12.28
CA THR A 90 -19.67 12.48 12.61
C THR A 90 -18.52 13.16 11.88
N ARG A 91 -18.83 14.16 11.04
CA ARG A 91 -17.86 15.08 10.41
C ARG A 91 -18.00 16.45 11.05
N MET A 92 -16.98 16.92 11.77
CA MET A 92 -16.92 18.33 12.23
C MET A 92 -16.52 19.20 11.02
N GLY A 93 -17.29 20.27 10.77
CA GLY A 93 -17.34 21.04 9.51
C GLY A 93 -16.06 21.74 9.01
N TRP A 94 -14.89 21.36 9.48
CA TRP A 94 -13.59 21.91 9.07
C TRP A 94 -12.64 20.84 8.50
N HIS A 95 -12.92 19.55 8.73
CA HIS A 95 -12.15 18.44 8.17
C HIS A 95 -13.10 17.37 7.61
N ASP A 96 -12.90 16.99 6.34
CA ASP A 96 -13.56 15.83 5.70
C ASP A 96 -13.20 14.47 6.31
N ARG A 97 -12.51 14.46 7.47
CA ARG A 97 -12.03 13.27 8.15
C ARG A 97 -13.01 12.86 9.25
N PRO A 98 -13.40 11.56 9.32
CA PRO A 98 -14.16 11.04 10.45
C PRO A 98 -13.35 11.22 11.74
N LEU A 99 -14.05 11.48 12.84
CA LEU A 99 -13.43 11.70 14.16
C LEU A 99 -12.98 10.39 14.83
N GLY A 100 -13.61 9.26 14.47
CA GLY A 100 -13.30 7.92 14.99
C GLY A 100 -12.49 7.05 14.02
N PRO A 101 -11.82 6.00 14.53
CA PRO A 101 -11.11 5.03 13.69
C PRO A 101 -12.08 4.30 12.75
N GLU A 102 -11.63 4.06 11.51
CA GLU A 102 -12.44 3.36 10.51
C GLU A 102 -12.73 1.91 10.96
N PRO A 103 -13.96 1.38 10.80
CA PRO A 103 -14.28 0.02 11.23
C PRO A 103 -13.39 -1.01 10.53
N LYS A 104 -12.90 -2.03 11.26
CA LYS A 104 -12.01 -3.07 10.67
C LYS A 104 -12.61 -3.73 9.41
N GLN A 105 -13.94 -3.83 9.34
CA GLN A 105 -14.68 -4.43 8.21
C GLN A 105 -14.58 -3.63 6.90
N THR A 106 -14.23 -2.33 6.95
CA THR A 106 -14.08 -1.50 5.75
C THR A 106 -12.64 -1.45 5.23
N ALA A 107 -11.67 -1.96 5.99
CA ALA A 107 -10.27 -2.01 5.56
C ALA A 107 -10.07 -2.75 4.21
N PRO A 108 -10.74 -3.89 3.93
CA PRO A 108 -10.70 -4.53 2.61
C PRO A 108 -11.24 -3.62 1.50
N LEU A 109 -12.34 -2.90 1.74
CA LEU A 109 -12.93 -1.96 0.77
C LEU A 109 -11.99 -0.78 0.49
N SER A 110 -11.29 -0.28 1.51
CA SER A 110 -10.29 0.78 1.38
C SER A 110 -9.04 0.32 0.63
N ARG A 111 -8.67 -0.96 0.75
CA ARG A 111 -7.62 -1.60 -0.06
C ARG A 111 -8.08 -1.73 -1.52
N LEU A 112 -9.26 -2.29 -1.75
CA LEU A 112 -9.83 -2.49 -3.07
C LEU A 112 -10.01 -1.16 -3.82
N ARG A 113 -10.46 -0.10 -3.15
CA ARG A 113 -10.58 1.25 -3.72
C ARG A 113 -9.24 1.78 -4.24
N ARG A 114 -8.12 1.48 -3.56
CA ARG A 114 -6.77 1.86 -4.03
C ARG A 114 -6.37 1.03 -5.25
N SER A 115 -6.63 -0.28 -5.23
CA SER A 115 -6.39 -1.17 -6.38
C SER A 115 -7.18 -0.73 -7.62
N LEU A 116 -8.46 -0.38 -7.46
CA LEU A 116 -9.30 0.13 -8.55
C LEU A 116 -8.81 1.47 -9.09
N ARG A 117 -8.26 2.34 -8.23
CA ARG A 117 -7.65 3.60 -8.66
C ARG A 117 -6.41 3.37 -9.52
N ARG A 118 -5.59 2.37 -9.16
CA ARG A 118 -4.44 1.94 -9.96
C ARG A 118 -4.89 1.37 -11.32
N LEU A 119 -5.90 0.50 -11.30
CA LEU A 119 -6.42 -0.14 -12.51
C LEU A 119 -7.04 0.88 -13.50
N ASP A 120 -7.84 1.82 -12.99
CA ASP A 120 -8.37 2.96 -13.75
C ASP A 120 -7.23 3.79 -14.40
N GLY A 121 -6.14 4.02 -13.66
CA GLY A 121 -4.94 4.67 -14.21
C GLY A 121 -4.23 3.85 -15.29
N LEU A 122 -4.23 2.52 -15.19
CA LEU A 122 -3.65 1.65 -16.22
C LEU A 122 -4.48 1.67 -17.51
N PHE A 123 -5.80 1.53 -17.41
CA PHE A 123 -6.70 1.64 -18.57
C PHE A 123 -6.58 3.00 -19.26
N HIS A 124 -6.49 4.08 -18.49
CA HIS A 124 -6.31 5.42 -19.04
C HIS A 124 -5.01 5.55 -19.84
N ARG A 125 -3.89 5.09 -19.29
CA ARG A 125 -2.59 5.15 -19.98
C ARG A 125 -2.53 4.26 -21.22
N LEU A 126 -3.17 3.09 -21.19
CA LEU A 126 -3.28 2.23 -22.37
C LEU A 126 -4.13 2.90 -23.46
N SER A 127 -5.24 3.57 -23.09
CA SER A 127 -6.05 4.34 -24.02
C SER A 127 -5.27 5.50 -24.65
N GLU A 128 -4.48 6.23 -23.86
CA GLU A 128 -3.57 7.26 -24.39
C GLU A 128 -2.55 6.67 -25.36
N ALA A 129 -1.96 5.52 -25.02
CA ALA A 129 -1.00 4.85 -25.89
C ALA A 129 -1.64 4.42 -27.23
N VAL A 130 -2.87 3.90 -27.23
CA VAL A 130 -3.60 3.54 -28.45
C VAL A 130 -3.89 4.78 -29.29
N HIS A 131 -4.27 5.89 -28.66
CA HIS A 131 -4.50 7.15 -29.35
C HIS A 131 -3.20 7.71 -29.99
N GLU A 132 -2.07 7.54 -29.30
CA GLU A 132 -0.75 7.96 -29.76
C GLU A 132 0.00 6.89 -30.58
N PHE A 133 -0.68 5.82 -31.01
CA PHE A 133 -0.06 4.67 -31.65
C PHE A 133 0.84 5.04 -32.84
N GLU A 134 0.38 5.94 -33.72
CA GLU A 134 1.15 6.36 -34.89
C GLU A 134 2.45 7.10 -34.52
N ARG A 135 2.43 7.90 -33.45
CA ARG A 135 3.64 8.56 -32.92
C ARG A 135 4.58 7.55 -32.26
N SER A 136 4.00 6.49 -31.68
CA SER A 136 4.74 5.44 -30.99
C SER A 136 5.53 4.51 -31.91
N LYS A 137 5.18 4.46 -33.21
CA LYS A 137 5.96 3.77 -34.26
C LYS A 137 7.22 4.50 -34.68
N SER A 138 7.40 5.76 -34.29
CA SER A 138 8.59 6.51 -34.71
C SER A 138 9.87 5.90 -34.13
N ASP A 139 10.91 5.78 -34.97
CA ASP A 139 12.25 5.34 -34.56
C ASP A 139 12.81 6.17 -33.39
N ALA A 140 12.36 7.43 -33.26
CA ALA A 140 12.74 8.32 -32.17
C ALA A 140 12.30 7.80 -30.78
N LYS A 141 11.11 7.17 -30.66
CA LYS A 141 10.66 6.58 -29.39
C LYS A 141 11.51 5.37 -29.03
N TRP A 142 11.81 4.52 -30.00
CA TRP A 142 12.66 3.34 -29.80
C TRP A 142 14.10 3.72 -29.40
N GLN A 143 14.70 4.71 -30.09
CA GLN A 143 16.03 5.24 -29.72
C GLN A 143 16.04 5.79 -28.31
N ARG A 144 14.99 6.51 -27.90
CA ARG A 144 14.85 7.00 -26.54
C ARG A 144 14.77 5.85 -25.54
N ASN A 145 13.99 4.81 -25.81
CA ASN A 145 13.89 3.65 -24.91
C ASN A 145 15.24 2.98 -24.70
N ILE A 146 16.07 2.82 -25.74
CA ILE A 146 17.43 2.27 -25.60
C ILE A 146 18.29 3.10 -24.66
N LEU A 147 18.25 4.44 -24.78
CA LEU A 147 18.99 5.33 -23.89
C LEU A 147 18.54 5.16 -22.44
N VAL A 148 17.21 5.12 -22.21
CA VAL A 148 16.63 4.90 -20.88
C VAL A 148 17.03 3.53 -20.31
N VAL A 149 17.06 2.47 -21.13
CA VAL A 149 17.54 1.14 -20.68
C VAL A 149 19.00 1.20 -20.24
N GLY A 150 19.85 1.94 -20.97
CA GLY A 150 21.23 2.18 -20.60
C GLY A 150 21.36 2.87 -19.24
N GLU A 151 20.65 3.99 -19.06
CA GLU A 151 20.61 4.74 -17.80
C GLU A 151 20.12 3.88 -16.63
N LEU A 152 19.08 3.07 -16.84
CA LEU A 152 18.54 2.16 -15.83
C LEU A 152 19.53 1.07 -15.46
N TYR A 153 20.24 0.52 -16.45
CA TYR A 153 21.25 -0.49 -16.21
C TYR A 153 22.40 0.07 -15.37
N GLU A 154 22.89 1.27 -15.69
CA GLU A 154 23.93 1.96 -14.94
C GLU A 154 23.45 2.27 -13.51
N GLY A 155 22.28 2.90 -13.36
CA GLY A 155 21.77 3.26 -12.04
C GLY A 155 21.43 2.04 -11.17
N ILE A 156 20.99 0.91 -11.75
CA ILE A 156 20.86 -0.36 -11.00
C ILE A 156 22.23 -0.81 -10.49
N ASN A 157 23.30 -0.70 -11.27
CA ASN A 157 24.63 -1.08 -10.79
C ASN A 157 25.13 -0.14 -9.68
N GLU A 158 24.85 1.15 -9.78
CA GLU A 158 25.23 2.17 -8.78
C GLU A 158 24.58 1.93 -7.42
N LEU A 159 23.35 1.39 -7.36
CA LEU A 159 22.69 1.04 -6.09
C LEU A 159 23.54 0.12 -5.19
N SER A 160 24.44 -0.67 -5.77
CA SER A 160 25.30 -1.60 -5.01
C SER A 160 26.51 -0.92 -4.36
N GLN A 161 26.78 0.34 -4.74
CA GLN A 161 27.89 1.18 -4.32
C GLN A 161 27.47 2.22 -3.28
N LEU A 162 26.15 2.47 -3.12
CA LEU A 162 25.63 3.41 -2.14
C LEU A 162 25.81 2.89 -0.71
N GLU A 163 26.41 3.70 0.15
CA GLU A 163 26.70 3.36 1.55
C GLU A 163 25.52 3.65 2.47
N SER A 164 24.69 4.63 2.11
CA SER A 164 23.52 5.08 2.87
C SER A 164 22.22 4.46 2.35
N LYS A 165 21.35 4.04 3.28
CA LYS A 165 20.00 3.56 2.96
C LYS A 165 19.10 4.67 2.40
N GLU A 166 19.29 5.91 2.86
CA GLU A 166 18.48 7.07 2.42
C GLU A 166 18.85 7.48 0.99
N GLU A 167 20.14 7.50 0.68
CA GLU A 167 20.64 7.72 -0.69
C GLU A 167 20.12 6.61 -1.62
N ALA A 168 20.18 5.35 -1.19
CA ALA A 168 19.65 4.23 -1.96
C ALA A 168 18.14 4.34 -2.20
N LEU A 169 17.35 4.86 -1.26
CA LEU A 169 15.92 5.07 -1.45
C LEU A 169 15.63 6.18 -2.45
N GLN A 170 16.33 7.31 -2.35
CA GLN A 170 16.18 8.41 -3.30
C GLN A 170 16.57 7.98 -4.72
N HIS A 171 17.70 7.27 -4.86
CA HIS A 171 18.15 6.73 -6.14
C HIS A 171 17.15 5.71 -6.72
N VAL A 172 16.53 4.89 -5.86
CA VAL A 172 15.44 4.00 -6.28
C VAL A 172 14.23 4.80 -6.79
N ASP A 173 13.83 5.89 -6.14
CA ASP A 173 12.71 6.71 -6.61
C ASP A 173 12.99 7.31 -8.00
N GLU A 174 14.21 7.79 -8.22
CA GLU A 174 14.69 8.31 -9.51
C GLU A 174 14.70 7.21 -10.58
N LEU A 175 15.30 6.05 -10.27
CA LEU A 175 15.30 4.87 -11.14
C LEU A 175 13.89 4.44 -11.53
N MET A 176 12.97 4.35 -10.56
CA MET A 176 11.59 3.93 -10.84
C MET A 176 10.83 4.97 -11.65
N SER A 177 11.18 6.25 -11.56
CA SER A 177 10.65 7.30 -12.43
C SER A 177 11.10 7.10 -13.88
N CYS A 178 12.39 6.80 -14.09
CA CYS A 178 12.93 6.47 -15.41
C CYS A 178 12.34 5.17 -15.97
N TRP A 179 12.22 4.14 -15.13
CA TRP A 179 11.75 2.82 -15.55
C TRP A 179 10.29 2.84 -16.00
N ARG A 180 9.46 3.68 -15.39
CA ARG A 180 8.08 3.91 -15.85
C ARG A 180 7.97 4.46 -17.27
N GLN A 181 9.05 4.99 -17.86
CA GLN A 181 9.04 5.41 -19.27
C GLN A 181 9.04 4.20 -20.21
N ILE A 182 9.53 3.05 -19.75
CA ILE A 182 9.48 1.76 -20.42
C ILE A 182 8.27 0.99 -19.86
N ASP A 183 7.06 1.53 -20.06
CA ASP A 183 5.85 0.88 -19.56
C ASP A 183 5.42 -0.26 -20.50
N GLU A 184 5.71 -1.51 -20.10
CA GLU A 184 5.28 -2.70 -20.83
C GLU A 184 3.79 -2.73 -21.12
N VAL A 185 2.94 -2.27 -20.21
CA VAL A 185 1.48 -2.35 -20.42
C VAL A 185 1.07 -1.46 -21.58
N CYS A 186 1.71 -0.29 -21.68
CA CYS A 186 1.39 0.76 -22.64
C CYS A 186 2.30 0.75 -23.89
N SER A 187 3.21 -0.22 -24.00
CA SER A 187 4.02 -0.41 -25.19
C SER A 187 3.41 -1.42 -26.15
N PHE A 188 3.63 -1.18 -27.45
CA PHE A 188 3.28 -2.10 -28.55
C PHE A 188 4.50 -2.82 -29.11
N HIS A 189 5.71 -2.46 -28.65
CA HIS A 189 6.96 -3.07 -29.09
C HIS A 189 7.30 -4.26 -28.21
N SER A 190 7.60 -5.40 -28.84
CA SER A 190 7.94 -6.64 -28.14
C SER A 190 9.28 -6.55 -27.38
N GLU A 191 10.15 -5.64 -27.84
CA GLU A 191 11.46 -5.34 -27.29
C GLU A 191 11.36 -4.71 -25.91
N ASP A 192 10.37 -3.84 -25.67
CA ASP A 192 10.17 -3.19 -24.37
C ASP A 192 9.91 -4.24 -23.27
N VAL A 193 9.19 -5.32 -23.60
CA VAL A 193 9.00 -6.46 -22.71
C VAL A 193 10.30 -7.20 -22.42
N SER A 194 11.19 -7.28 -23.42
CA SER A 194 12.48 -7.93 -23.27
C SER A 194 13.45 -7.07 -22.44
N TYR A 195 13.39 -5.76 -22.59
CA TYR A 195 14.17 -4.81 -21.77
C TYR A 195 13.74 -4.84 -20.31
N ASP A 196 12.44 -4.81 -20.03
CA ASP A 196 11.93 -4.94 -18.68
C ASP A 196 12.27 -6.31 -18.08
N GLU A 197 12.17 -7.41 -18.83
CA GLU A 197 12.61 -8.72 -18.37
C GLU A 197 14.09 -8.70 -17.97
N PHE A 198 14.95 -8.10 -18.80
CA PHE A 198 16.38 -7.97 -18.54
C PHE A 198 16.67 -7.16 -17.27
N LEU A 199 16.05 -5.98 -17.15
CA LEU A 199 16.24 -5.09 -16.00
C LEU A 199 15.70 -5.73 -14.70
N LEU A 200 14.53 -6.37 -14.74
CA LEU A 200 13.96 -7.12 -13.61
C LEU A 200 14.87 -8.27 -13.18
N ARG A 201 15.40 -9.04 -14.13
CA ARG A 201 16.36 -10.12 -13.83
C ARG A 201 17.60 -9.57 -13.15
N LYS A 202 18.17 -8.47 -13.65
CA LYS A 202 19.36 -7.84 -13.06
C LYS A 202 19.08 -7.35 -11.64
N ALA A 203 17.96 -6.68 -11.43
CA ALA A 203 17.48 -6.23 -10.13
C ALA A 203 17.30 -7.38 -9.12
N LEU A 204 16.80 -8.54 -9.56
CA LEU A 204 16.53 -9.69 -8.69
C LEU A 204 17.76 -10.56 -8.40
N LEU A 205 18.78 -10.53 -9.27
CA LEU A 205 19.96 -11.38 -9.14
C LEU A 205 20.93 -10.90 -8.06
N ASN A 206 20.93 -9.61 -7.72
CA ASN A 206 21.92 -9.03 -6.82
C ASN A 206 21.32 -8.77 -5.43
N ASP A 207 21.93 -9.44 -4.45
CA ASP A 207 21.45 -9.51 -3.06
C ASP A 207 21.60 -8.17 -2.31
N ARG A 208 22.26 -7.16 -2.87
CA ARG A 208 22.32 -5.80 -2.29
C ARG A 208 21.10 -4.94 -2.65
N PHE A 209 20.23 -5.38 -3.57
CA PHE A 209 19.08 -4.61 -4.05
C PHE A 209 17.78 -4.83 -3.26
N PHE A 210 17.87 -5.25 -2.00
CA PHE A 210 16.69 -5.40 -1.13
C PHE A 210 15.87 -4.11 -1.01
N VAL A 211 16.47 -2.93 -1.19
CA VAL A 211 15.76 -1.64 -1.17
C VAL A 211 14.84 -1.51 -2.38
N LEU A 212 15.34 -1.81 -3.58
CA LEU A 212 14.58 -1.78 -4.83
C LEU A 212 13.41 -2.78 -4.80
N VAL A 213 13.66 -4.02 -4.34
CA VAL A 213 12.63 -5.08 -4.25
C VAL A 213 11.51 -4.72 -3.26
N LYS A 214 11.81 -3.94 -2.22
CA LYS A 214 10.81 -3.44 -1.28
C LYS A 214 10.01 -2.27 -1.82
N HIS A 215 10.51 -1.61 -2.86
CA HIS A 215 9.88 -0.43 -3.40
C HIS A 215 8.56 -0.81 -4.10
N GLN A 216 7.48 -0.09 -3.76
CA GLN A 216 6.13 -0.43 -4.26
C GLN A 216 6.05 -0.35 -5.79
N ALA A 217 6.72 0.64 -6.39
CA ALA A 217 6.72 0.79 -7.84
C ALA A 217 7.40 -0.40 -8.53
N PHE A 218 8.49 -0.93 -7.96
CA PHE A 218 9.17 -2.11 -8.49
C PHE A 218 8.27 -3.35 -8.40
N GLN A 219 7.59 -3.54 -7.26
CA GLN A 219 6.66 -4.66 -7.09
C GLN A 219 5.49 -4.59 -8.08
N ASP A 220 5.00 -3.40 -8.37
CA ASP A 220 3.95 -3.21 -9.37
C ASP A 220 4.45 -3.54 -10.78
N MET A 221 5.65 -3.08 -11.17
CA MET A 221 6.29 -3.44 -12.44
C MET A 221 6.50 -4.94 -12.59
N TYR A 222 7.10 -5.56 -11.59
CA TYR A 222 7.30 -7.00 -11.57
C TYR A 222 5.98 -7.78 -11.70
N ARG A 223 4.90 -7.33 -11.05
CA ARG A 223 3.57 -7.95 -11.21
C ARG A 223 3.04 -7.79 -12.64
N MET A 224 3.17 -6.60 -13.23
CA MET A 224 2.73 -6.34 -14.60
C MET A 224 3.47 -7.25 -15.59
N HIS A 225 4.79 -7.35 -15.46
CA HIS A 225 5.62 -8.24 -16.27
C HIS A 225 5.15 -9.69 -16.20
N ILE A 226 4.97 -10.23 -14.99
CA ILE A 226 4.51 -11.60 -14.82
C ILE A 226 3.10 -11.82 -15.38
N ALA A 227 2.22 -10.82 -15.28
CA ALA A 227 0.88 -10.94 -15.83
C ALA A 227 0.89 -11.00 -17.37
N ILE A 228 1.84 -10.29 -18.02
CA ILE A 228 1.99 -10.25 -19.48
C ILE A 228 2.74 -11.48 -19.99
N ARG A 229 3.93 -11.77 -19.44
CA ARG A 229 4.89 -12.78 -19.93
C ARG A 229 4.82 -14.13 -19.22
N GLY A 230 4.19 -14.18 -18.05
CA GLY A 230 4.26 -15.32 -17.14
C GLY A 230 5.50 -15.29 -16.23
N PRO A 231 5.65 -16.28 -15.34
CA PRO A 231 6.77 -16.34 -14.41
C PRO A 231 8.10 -16.62 -15.12
N PHE A 232 9.20 -16.10 -14.56
CA PHE A 232 10.56 -16.39 -15.03
C PHE A 232 10.81 -17.91 -15.16
N ARG A 233 11.48 -18.31 -16.24
CA ARG A 233 11.74 -19.72 -16.55
C ARG A 233 12.86 -20.33 -15.69
N GLU A 234 13.78 -19.51 -15.18
CA GLU A 234 14.96 -19.98 -14.43
C GLU A 234 14.64 -20.34 -12.97
N GLN A 235 15.09 -21.52 -12.54
CA GLN A 235 14.81 -22.08 -11.21
C GLN A 235 15.48 -21.29 -10.06
N SER A 236 16.71 -20.82 -10.26
CA SER A 236 17.44 -19.99 -9.28
C SER A 236 16.71 -18.67 -8.98
N GLN A 237 16.07 -18.08 -9.99
CA GLN A 237 15.28 -16.86 -9.86
C GLN A 237 13.97 -17.14 -9.13
N ARG A 238 13.28 -18.24 -9.44
CA ARG A 238 12.07 -18.67 -8.70
C ARG A 238 12.35 -18.89 -7.22
N GLU A 239 13.48 -19.50 -6.87
CA GLU A 239 13.89 -19.72 -5.49
C GLU A 239 14.20 -18.40 -4.76
N LYS A 240 14.91 -17.47 -5.39
CA LYS A 240 15.15 -16.13 -4.83
C LYS A 240 13.85 -15.33 -4.66
N ILE A 241 12.96 -15.34 -5.65
CA ILE A 241 11.63 -14.72 -5.57
C ILE A 241 10.82 -15.32 -4.43
N THR A 242 10.85 -16.65 -4.28
CA THR A 242 10.15 -17.34 -3.18
C THR A 242 10.71 -16.92 -1.82
N ARG A 243 12.04 -16.80 -1.69
CA ARG A 243 12.69 -16.26 -0.48
C ARG A 243 12.31 -14.80 -0.21
N ILE A 244 12.37 -13.94 -1.22
CA ILE A 244 11.95 -12.54 -1.13
C ILE A 244 10.50 -12.43 -0.69
N GLN A 245 9.59 -13.20 -1.31
CA GLN A 245 8.18 -13.22 -0.92
C GLN A 245 7.97 -13.75 0.49
N ALA A 246 8.74 -14.74 0.93
CA ALA A 246 8.69 -15.24 2.30
C ALA A 246 9.15 -14.17 3.30
N VAL A 247 10.24 -13.45 3.00
CA VAL A 247 10.73 -12.33 3.80
C VAL A 247 9.70 -11.20 3.84
N LEU A 248 9.13 -10.81 2.70
CA LEU A 248 8.09 -9.77 2.64
C LEU A 248 6.81 -10.18 3.41
N ARG A 249 6.41 -11.45 3.35
CA ARG A 249 5.28 -11.97 4.15
C ARG A 249 5.60 -11.95 5.64
N GLN A 250 6.78 -12.43 6.04
CA GLN A 250 7.22 -12.40 7.43
C GLN A 250 7.20 -10.96 7.95
N TRP A 251 7.69 -10.01 7.16
CA TRP A 251 7.73 -8.60 7.52
C TRP A 251 6.35 -7.97 7.59
N ARG A 252 5.45 -8.31 6.66
CA ARG A 252 4.04 -7.89 6.75
C ARG A 252 3.40 -8.42 8.03
N ASN A 253 3.61 -9.68 8.37
CA ASN A 253 3.08 -10.27 9.59
C ASN A 253 3.67 -9.58 10.84
N SER A 254 4.97 -9.28 10.85
CA SER A 254 5.61 -8.54 11.93
C SER A 254 5.09 -7.10 12.04
N ALA A 255 4.83 -6.43 10.90
CA ALA A 255 4.22 -5.10 10.90
C ALA A 255 2.76 -5.12 11.40
N GLU A 256 1.97 -6.14 11.02
CA GLU A 256 0.62 -6.33 11.54
C GLU A 256 0.63 -6.57 13.06
N GLN A 257 1.54 -7.42 13.55
CA GLN A 257 1.75 -7.65 14.99
C GLN A 257 2.17 -6.36 15.72
N VAL A 258 3.06 -5.55 15.15
CA VAL A 258 3.43 -4.25 15.70
C VAL A 258 2.22 -3.32 15.78
N GLY A 259 1.38 -3.28 14.74
CA GLY A 259 0.15 -2.48 14.74
C GLY A 259 -0.88 -2.95 15.78
N GLU A 260 -1.00 -4.26 16.02
CA GLU A 260 -1.83 -4.82 17.08
C GLU A 260 -1.33 -4.42 18.47
N VAL A 261 -0.02 -4.57 18.73
CA VAL A 261 0.60 -4.16 20.01
C VAL A 261 0.42 -2.66 20.26
N LEU A 262 0.56 -1.80 19.25
CA LEU A 262 0.31 -0.36 19.41
C LEU A 262 -1.16 -0.03 19.68
N THR A 263 -2.07 -0.80 19.09
CA THR A 263 -3.52 -0.64 19.34
C THR A 263 -3.87 -1.04 20.78
N GLU A 264 -3.31 -2.15 21.26
CA GLU A 264 -3.47 -2.62 22.64
C GLU A 264 -2.81 -1.65 23.64
N SER A 265 -1.62 -1.15 23.31
CA SER A 265 -0.92 -0.13 24.10
C SER A 265 -1.77 1.14 24.25
N ASN A 266 -2.38 1.61 23.16
CA ASN A 266 -3.29 2.77 23.23
C ASN A 266 -4.50 2.51 24.12
N ALA A 267 -5.13 1.34 24.02
CA ALA A 267 -6.28 0.98 24.84
C ALA A 267 -5.90 0.85 26.33
N PHE A 268 -4.71 0.32 26.62
CA PHE A 268 -4.16 0.24 27.97
C PHE A 268 -3.88 1.63 28.56
N LEU A 269 -3.23 2.52 27.80
CA LEU A 269 -2.96 3.90 28.23
C LEU A 269 -4.26 4.70 28.44
N ASP A 270 -5.29 4.48 27.62
CA ASP A 270 -6.63 5.06 27.87
C ASP A 270 -7.24 4.58 29.19
N GLY A 271 -7.03 3.30 29.54
CA GLY A 271 -7.43 2.74 30.83
C GLY A 271 -6.72 3.43 31.99
N LEU A 272 -5.38 3.53 31.91
CA LEU A 272 -4.57 4.20 32.93
C LEU A 272 -4.93 5.67 33.08
N TRP A 273 -5.20 6.39 31.99
CA TRP A 273 -5.65 7.78 32.04
C TRP A 273 -6.92 7.93 32.86
N ARG A 274 -7.92 7.07 32.63
CA ARG A 274 -9.17 7.08 33.40
C ARG A 274 -8.96 6.74 34.86
N THR A 275 -8.10 5.77 35.17
CA THR A 275 -7.80 5.42 36.56
C THR A 275 -7.00 6.53 37.27
N SER A 276 -6.16 7.28 36.54
CA SER A 276 -5.46 8.47 37.06
C SER A 276 -6.39 9.66 37.36
N GLU A 277 -7.66 9.59 36.97
CA GLU A 277 -8.71 10.54 37.35
C GLU A 277 -9.42 10.14 38.65
N SER A 278 -9.14 8.95 39.19
CA SER A 278 -9.71 8.51 40.46
C SER A 278 -9.23 9.37 41.61
N SER A 279 -10.13 9.64 42.54
CA SER A 279 -9.82 10.30 43.82
C SER A 279 -9.27 9.31 44.85
N ASP A 280 -9.30 8.01 44.56
CA ASP A 280 -8.75 6.96 45.41
C ASP A 280 -7.22 6.88 45.22
N THR A 281 -6.51 7.11 46.32
CA THR A 281 -5.04 7.12 46.35
C THR A 281 -4.44 5.75 46.04
N ALA A 282 -5.11 4.66 46.40
CA ALA A 282 -4.65 3.30 46.13
C ALA A 282 -4.79 2.96 44.63
N GLU A 283 -5.89 3.37 44.00
CA GLU A 283 -6.10 3.19 42.57
C GLU A 283 -5.11 4.03 41.73
N PHE A 284 -4.79 5.24 42.20
CA PHE A 284 -3.81 6.11 41.57
C PHE A 284 -2.38 5.52 41.60
N GLU A 285 -1.91 5.05 42.75
CA GLU A 285 -0.58 4.44 42.89
C GLU A 285 -0.46 3.13 42.10
N GLU A 286 -1.54 2.34 42.05
CA GLU A 286 -1.59 1.14 41.22
C GLU A 286 -1.53 1.47 39.72
N ALA A 287 -2.25 2.50 39.27
CA ALA A 287 -2.16 2.96 37.88
C ALA A 287 -0.75 3.47 37.53
N ARG A 288 -0.09 4.18 38.47
CA ARG A 288 1.29 4.66 38.31
C ARG A 288 2.27 3.49 38.19
N ARG A 289 2.15 2.46 39.03
CA ARG A 289 2.99 1.25 38.96
C ARG A 289 2.84 0.55 37.62
N GLN A 290 1.61 0.34 37.17
CA GLN A 290 1.30 -0.27 35.88
C GLN A 290 1.85 0.55 34.69
N PHE A 291 1.82 1.88 34.78
CA PHE A 291 2.42 2.77 33.78
C PHE A 291 3.95 2.59 33.67
N LEU A 292 4.66 2.50 34.79
CA LEU A 292 6.11 2.30 34.81
C LEU A 292 6.53 0.92 34.26
N GLU A 293 5.77 -0.14 34.58
CA GLU A 293 5.98 -1.48 34.02
C GLU A 293 5.77 -1.50 32.49
N PHE A 294 4.75 -0.76 32.03
CA PHE A 294 4.50 -0.57 30.60
C PHE A 294 5.64 0.18 29.91
N LEU A 295 6.16 1.27 30.47
CA LEU A 295 7.27 2.04 29.88
C LEU A 295 8.51 1.17 29.62
N ASN A 296 8.87 0.31 30.57
CA ASN A 296 10.03 -0.60 30.44
C ASN A 296 9.81 -1.63 29.32
N SER A 297 8.58 -2.13 29.18
CA SER A 297 8.20 -3.06 28.11
C SER A 297 8.12 -2.37 26.75
N TYR A 298 7.57 -1.15 26.71
CA TYR A 298 7.41 -0.34 25.51
C TYR A 298 8.77 0.07 24.93
N HIS A 299 9.73 0.46 25.76
CA HIS A 299 11.07 0.82 25.30
C HIS A 299 11.80 -0.37 24.62
N ARG A 300 11.63 -1.59 25.15
CA ARG A 300 12.16 -2.80 24.52
C ARG A 300 11.48 -3.11 23.19
N PHE A 301 10.17 -2.88 23.12
CA PHE A 301 9.38 -3.01 21.90
C PHE A 301 9.77 -1.96 20.84
N GLU A 302 10.07 -0.72 21.25
CA GLU A 302 10.56 0.35 20.38
C GLU A 302 11.88 -0.02 19.70
N LEU A 303 12.84 -0.50 20.49
CA LEU A 303 14.13 -0.97 19.96
C LEU A 303 13.97 -2.14 18.97
N PHE A 304 12.95 -2.98 19.16
CA PHE A 304 12.61 -4.04 18.21
C PHE A 304 11.96 -3.49 16.93
N ALA A 305 11.00 -2.58 17.06
CA ALA A 305 10.25 -2.04 15.92
C ALA A 305 11.09 -1.11 15.02
N GLN A 306 12.03 -0.35 15.59
CA GLN A 306 12.98 0.47 14.83
C GLN A 306 13.86 -0.34 13.86
N ARG A 307 14.02 -1.66 14.11
CA ARG A 307 14.76 -2.58 13.22
C ARG A 307 13.93 -3.07 12.04
N ILE A 308 12.64 -2.77 12.01
CA ILE A 308 11.69 -3.21 10.98
C ILE A 308 11.31 -1.97 10.14
N VAL A 309 11.11 -2.14 8.82
CA VAL A 309 10.57 -1.04 8.00
C VAL A 309 9.11 -0.85 8.38
N VAL A 310 8.82 0.26 9.07
CA VAL A 310 7.49 0.59 9.58
C VAL A 310 6.68 1.30 8.47
N PRO A 311 5.51 0.77 8.06
CA PRO A 311 4.58 1.50 7.19
C PRO A 311 4.14 2.83 7.84
N ARG A 312 3.94 3.89 7.03
CA ARG A 312 3.47 5.21 7.51
C ARG A 312 2.20 5.18 8.39
N SER A 313 1.33 4.18 8.22
CA SER A 313 0.15 4.00 9.08
C SER A 313 0.51 3.62 10.51
N ILE A 314 1.61 2.89 10.68
CA ILE A 314 2.13 2.48 11.98
C ILE A 314 2.96 3.62 12.59
N ASP A 315 3.70 4.41 11.79
CA ASP A 315 4.37 5.63 12.29
C ASP A 315 3.40 6.60 12.98
N ARG A 316 2.19 6.75 12.42
CA ARG A 316 1.16 7.59 13.04
C ARG A 316 0.67 7.01 14.36
N GLN A 317 0.39 5.72 14.42
CA GLN A 317 -0.03 5.05 15.67
C GLN A 317 1.08 5.12 16.72
N TRP A 318 2.33 4.99 16.28
CA TRP A 318 3.52 5.15 17.11
C TRP A 318 3.61 6.55 17.72
N THR A 319 3.41 7.58 16.89
CA THR A 319 3.38 8.97 17.32
C THR A 319 2.26 9.23 18.33
N GLU A 320 1.08 8.66 18.10
CA GLU A 320 -0.07 8.77 19.02
C GLU A 320 0.20 8.08 20.37
N VAL A 321 0.84 6.91 20.38
CA VAL A 321 1.26 6.23 21.62
C VAL A 321 2.31 7.06 22.37
N ASN A 322 3.34 7.55 21.67
CA ASN A 322 4.40 8.38 22.27
C ASN A 322 3.84 9.66 22.89
N GLN A 323 2.88 10.33 22.22
CA GLN A 323 2.23 11.51 22.77
C GLN A 323 1.46 11.18 24.06
N ARG A 324 0.72 10.07 24.08
CA ARG A 324 -0.03 9.64 25.26
C ARG A 324 0.86 9.24 26.44
N ILE A 325 1.99 8.60 26.16
CA ILE A 325 3.01 8.32 27.16
C ILE A 325 3.49 9.62 27.79
N HIS A 326 3.86 10.61 26.97
CA HIS A 326 4.32 11.91 27.43
C HIS A 326 3.26 12.63 28.29
N ASP A 327 1.99 12.61 27.85
CA ASP A 327 0.90 13.27 28.56
C ASP A 327 0.61 12.61 29.93
N LEU A 328 0.68 11.27 30.02
CA LEU A 328 0.53 10.53 31.27
C LEU A 328 1.69 10.77 32.23
N ASP A 329 2.93 10.74 31.75
CA ASP A 329 4.13 10.96 32.55
C ASP A 329 4.09 12.37 33.19
N HIS A 330 3.78 13.39 32.38
CA HIS A 330 3.60 14.75 32.86
C HIS A 330 2.47 14.88 33.90
N ARG A 331 1.37 14.16 33.72
CA ARG A 331 0.24 14.17 34.65
C ARG A 331 0.60 13.54 36.00
N PHE A 332 1.23 12.36 36.00
CA PHE A 332 1.69 11.72 37.23
C PHE A 332 2.67 12.62 38.00
N PHE A 333 3.59 13.28 37.28
CA PHE A 333 4.51 14.25 37.86
C PHE A 333 3.80 15.43 38.53
N LEU A 334 2.80 16.04 37.87
CA LEU A 334 2.06 17.18 38.44
C LEU A 334 1.30 16.80 39.72
N ILE A 335 0.66 15.63 39.75
CA ILE A 335 -0.10 15.16 40.91
C ILE A 335 0.84 14.85 42.09
N GLU A 336 2.02 14.31 41.82
CA GLU A 336 3.06 14.10 42.83
C GLU A 336 3.55 15.43 43.43
N GLN A 337 3.80 16.45 42.58
CA GLN A 337 4.18 17.79 43.04
C GLN A 337 3.09 18.45 43.90
N GLN A 338 1.82 18.32 43.50
CA GLN A 338 0.69 18.85 44.29
C GLN A 338 0.55 18.15 45.64
N SER A 339 0.74 16.83 45.68
CA SER A 339 0.70 16.05 46.92
C SER A 339 1.84 16.42 47.88
N LEU A 340 3.05 16.64 47.34
CA LEU A 340 4.21 17.10 48.11
C LEU A 340 4.06 18.54 48.62
N LEU A 341 3.40 19.42 47.86
CA LEU A 341 3.08 20.78 48.29
C LEU A 341 2.01 20.80 49.38
N ALA A 342 0.98 19.94 49.29
CA ALA A 342 -0.05 19.82 50.32
C ALA A 342 0.53 19.34 51.67
N LEU A 343 1.51 18.43 51.64
CA LEU A 343 2.24 17.94 52.83
C LEU A 343 3.22 18.98 53.42
N ARG A 344 3.54 20.06 52.72
CA ARG A 344 4.41 21.15 53.20
C ARG A 344 3.64 22.33 53.81
N VAL A 345 2.34 22.43 53.56
CA VAL A 345 1.49 23.56 53.97
C VAL A 345 0.57 23.20 55.16
N GLY A 346 0.35 21.91 55.43
CA GLY A 346 -0.22 21.42 56.69
C GLY A 346 0.87 21.06 57.69
#